data_AF-A0A1H9CDZ7-F1
#
_entry.id   AF-A0A1H9CDZ7-F1
#
_cell.length_a   1.000
_cell.length_b   1.000
_cell.length_c   1.000
_cell.angle_alpha   90.00
_cell.angle_beta   90.00
_cell.angle_gamma   90.00
#
_symmetry.space_group_name_H-M   'P 1'
#
loop_
_entity.id
_entity.type
_entity.pdbx_description
1 polymer ?
#
loop_
_entity_poly.entity_id
_entity_poly.type
_entity_poly.pdbx_seq_one_letter_code
_entity_poly.pdbx_strand_id
1 'polypeptide(L)'
;MTDLRDNIIPDKNTEPAKNDPVETDDALDVGGFLFKTKEDADKARVDARKIEYLESHVKLNSLANIKTVYTKSIQNKVFGTPLGWSFLSFLRRQVMIQGGDLSDMPSIELKHIYTHTTSPDDYVPKEIVKEKPEKKKSPNQGEYKVNSIINYN
;
A
#
# COMPACT_ATOMS: atom_id res chain seq x y z
N MET A 1 77.55 -6.60 -4.33
CA MET A 1 76.81 -7.71 -3.69
C MET A 1 75.37 -7.61 -4.16
N THR A 2 74.87 -8.76 -4.60
CA THR A 2 73.65 -9.06 -5.37
C THR A 2 72.34 -8.49 -4.84
N ASP A 3 71.53 -7.99 -5.78
CA ASP A 3 70.11 -7.69 -5.66
C ASP A 3 69.31 -8.92 -5.21
N LEU A 4 68.47 -8.77 -4.19
CA LEU A 4 67.47 -9.77 -3.79
C LEU A 4 66.08 -9.22 -4.10
N ARG A 5 65.66 -9.46 -5.35
CA ARG A 5 64.26 -9.43 -5.75
C ARG A 5 63.62 -10.73 -5.28
N ASP A 6 62.82 -10.68 -4.22
CA ASP A 6 61.89 -11.77 -3.94
C ASP A 6 60.63 -11.59 -4.80
N ASN A 7 60.49 -12.55 -5.71
CA ASN A 7 59.33 -12.83 -6.54
C ASN A 7 58.13 -13.15 -5.64
N ILE A 8 57.10 -12.30 -5.70
CA ILE A 8 55.73 -12.71 -5.37
C ILE A 8 55.00 -12.89 -6.70
N ILE A 9 54.66 -14.15 -6.98
CA ILE A 9 53.89 -14.64 -8.13
C ILE A 9 52.50 -13.96 -8.12
N PRO A 10 51.96 -13.55 -9.29
CA PRO A 10 50.63 -12.95 -9.35
C PRO A 10 49.58 -14.04 -9.10
N ASP A 11 48.77 -13.87 -8.06
CA ASP A 11 47.53 -14.64 -7.92
C ASP A 11 46.55 -14.17 -9.00
N LYS A 12 46.61 -14.84 -10.15
CA LYS A 12 45.51 -14.89 -11.10
C LYS A 12 44.44 -15.79 -10.48
N ASN A 13 43.47 -15.19 -9.79
CA ASN A 13 42.05 -15.56 -9.76
C ASN A 13 41.36 -14.90 -8.54
N THR A 14 41.07 -13.62 -8.64
CA THR A 14 39.84 -13.11 -8.05
C THR A 14 39.16 -12.31 -9.13
N GLU A 15 38.20 -12.96 -9.81
CA GLU A 15 37.23 -12.27 -10.64
C GLU A 15 36.71 -11.05 -9.85
N PRO A 16 36.70 -9.84 -10.43
CA PRO A 16 36.00 -8.74 -9.80
C PRO A 16 34.54 -9.17 -9.70
N ALA A 17 34.09 -9.40 -8.46
CA ALA A 17 32.68 -9.56 -8.14
C ALA A 17 31.92 -8.46 -8.87
N LYS A 18 30.95 -8.89 -9.66
CA LYS A 18 30.09 -8.08 -10.52
C LYS A 18 29.72 -6.82 -9.76
N ASN A 19 30.06 -5.66 -10.34
CA ASN A 19 29.69 -4.36 -9.80
C ASN A 19 28.16 -4.31 -9.68
N ASP A 20 27.63 -4.58 -8.48
CA ASP A 20 26.27 -4.20 -8.14
C ASP A 20 26.23 -2.67 -8.21
N PRO A 21 25.42 -2.06 -9.10
CA PRO A 21 25.28 -0.62 -9.09
C PRO A 21 24.70 -0.23 -7.75
N VAL A 22 25.38 0.67 -7.05
CA VAL A 22 24.80 1.39 -5.90
C VAL A 22 23.51 2.04 -6.39
N GLU A 23 22.36 1.43 -6.05
CA GLU A 23 21.05 1.98 -6.34
C GLU A 23 20.85 3.20 -5.44
N THR A 24 21.07 4.39 -6.00
CA THR A 24 20.70 5.64 -5.37
C THR A 24 19.17 5.67 -5.18
N ASP A 25 18.66 6.15 -4.03
CA ASP A 25 17.22 6.27 -3.76
C ASP A 25 16.45 7.01 -4.89
N ASP A 26 17.11 7.95 -5.56
CA ASP A 26 16.58 8.66 -6.75
C ASP A 26 16.22 7.73 -7.92
N ALA A 27 16.84 6.54 -8.00
CA ALA A 27 16.56 5.54 -9.02
C ALA A 27 15.33 4.68 -8.68
N LEU A 28 14.80 4.77 -7.46
CA LEU A 28 13.61 4.04 -7.03
C LEU A 28 12.39 4.95 -6.82
N ASP A 29 12.59 6.27 -6.72
CA ASP A 29 11.49 7.24 -6.76
C ASP A 29 11.01 7.47 -8.19
N VAL A 30 9.72 7.26 -8.42
CA VAL A 30 9.05 7.61 -9.67
C VAL A 30 7.72 8.29 -9.39
N GLY A 31 7.65 9.58 -9.70
CA GLY A 31 6.41 10.35 -9.60
C GLY A 31 5.89 10.49 -8.17
N GLY A 32 6.79 10.50 -7.17
CA GLY A 32 6.44 10.60 -5.75
C GLY A 32 6.07 9.26 -5.09
N PHE A 33 6.34 8.15 -5.78
CA PHE A 33 6.23 6.80 -5.21
C PHE A 33 7.62 6.18 -5.13
N LEU A 34 8.03 5.79 -3.91
CA LEU A 34 9.26 5.05 -3.67
C LEU A 34 9.01 3.55 -3.83
N PHE A 35 9.63 2.94 -4.83
CA PHE A 35 9.51 1.51 -5.11
C PHE A 35 10.56 0.69 -4.37
N LYS A 36 10.23 -0.55 -4.03
CA LYS A 36 11.15 -1.47 -3.33
C LYS A 36 12.13 -2.19 -4.26
N THR A 37 11.83 -2.21 -5.55
CA THR A 37 12.61 -2.91 -6.57
C THR A 37 12.74 -2.02 -7.80
N LYS A 38 13.86 -2.15 -8.50
CA LYS A 38 14.11 -1.44 -9.75
C LYS A 38 13.13 -1.85 -10.85
N GLU A 39 12.74 -3.12 -10.91
CA GLU A 39 11.77 -3.62 -11.88
C GLU A 39 10.41 -2.93 -11.73
N ASP A 40 9.98 -2.69 -10.48
CA ASP A 40 8.72 -1.99 -10.23
C ASP A 40 8.84 -0.47 -10.50
N ALA A 41 10.00 0.13 -10.20
CA ALA A 41 10.30 1.50 -10.60
C ALA A 41 10.27 1.67 -12.14
N ASP A 42 10.84 0.74 -12.89
CA ASP A 42 10.85 0.78 -14.36
C ASP A 42 9.44 0.62 -14.94
N LYS A 43 8.60 -0.25 -14.37
CA LYS A 43 7.17 -0.31 -14.73
C LYS A 43 6.47 1.02 -14.44
N ALA A 44 6.79 1.67 -13.34
CA ALA A 44 6.22 2.97 -13.00
C ALA A 44 6.65 4.06 -14.00
N ARG A 45 7.91 4.05 -14.46
CA ARG A 45 8.38 4.96 -15.53
C ARG A 45 7.65 4.73 -16.85
N VAL A 46 7.33 3.48 -17.18
CA VAL A 46 6.50 3.15 -18.34
C VAL A 46 5.09 3.73 -18.16
N ASP A 47 4.50 3.58 -16.98
CA ASP A 47 3.17 4.15 -16.69
C ASP A 47 3.20 5.69 -16.72
N ALA A 48 4.24 6.33 -16.19
CA ALA A 48 4.44 7.78 -16.25
C ALA A 48 4.43 8.31 -17.70
N ARG A 49 5.17 7.66 -18.61
CA ARG A 49 5.20 8.02 -20.03
C ARG A 49 3.83 7.86 -20.71
N LYS A 50 3.07 6.83 -20.35
CA LYS A 50 1.70 6.64 -20.87
C LYS A 50 0.77 7.74 -20.37
N ILE A 51 0.90 8.15 -19.11
CA ILE A 51 0.11 9.25 -18.53
C ILE A 51 0.42 10.55 -19.26
N GLU A 52 1.70 10.90 -19.38
CA GLU A 52 2.14 12.10 -20.10
C GLU A 52 1.60 12.12 -21.53
N TYR A 53 1.69 10.99 -22.24
CA TYR A 53 1.13 10.88 -23.59
C TYR A 53 -0.38 11.14 -23.63
N LEU A 54 -1.15 10.59 -22.68
CA LEU A 54 -2.59 10.80 -22.60
C LEU A 54 -2.92 12.25 -22.26
N GLU A 55 -2.19 12.88 -21.35
CA GLU A 55 -2.39 14.27 -20.95
C GLU A 55 -2.09 15.24 -22.09
N SER A 56 -1.07 14.98 -22.90
CA SER A 56 -0.69 15.86 -24.00
C SER A 56 -1.51 15.64 -25.28
N HIS A 57 -2.00 14.42 -25.54
CA HIS A 57 -2.68 14.07 -26.79
C HIS A 57 -4.20 13.92 -26.66
N VAL A 58 -4.74 13.74 -25.45
CA VAL A 58 -6.18 13.61 -25.23
C VAL A 58 -6.73 14.84 -24.55
N LYS A 59 -7.86 15.34 -25.06
CA LYS A 59 -8.60 16.45 -24.43
C LYS A 59 -9.31 15.95 -23.17
N LEU A 60 -8.60 15.91 -22.05
CA LEU A 60 -9.10 15.50 -20.73
C LEU A 60 -9.96 16.58 -20.02
N ASN A 61 -10.56 17.49 -20.78
CA ASN A 61 -11.48 18.51 -20.27
C ASN A 61 -12.96 18.14 -20.46
N SER A 62 -13.27 17.19 -21.35
CA SER A 62 -14.62 16.74 -21.63
C SER A 62 -14.95 15.46 -20.85
N LEU A 63 -16.12 15.45 -20.22
CA LEU A 63 -16.65 14.30 -19.49
C LEU A 63 -16.61 13.00 -20.31
N ALA A 64 -17.01 13.08 -21.59
CA ALA A 64 -17.03 11.93 -22.49
C ALA A 64 -15.62 11.36 -22.74
N ASN A 65 -14.63 12.25 -22.90
CA ASN A 65 -13.25 11.84 -23.12
C ASN A 65 -12.64 11.21 -21.87
N ILE A 66 -12.85 11.84 -20.71
CA ILE A 66 -12.37 11.32 -19.41
C ILE A 66 -12.94 9.91 -19.17
N LYS A 67 -14.25 9.74 -19.33
CA LYS A 67 -14.92 8.42 -19.21
C LYS A 67 -14.33 7.41 -20.19
N THR A 68 -14.13 7.81 -21.45
CA THR A 68 -13.59 6.91 -22.48
C THR A 68 -12.17 6.47 -22.17
N VAL A 69 -11.28 7.41 -21.79
CA VAL A 69 -9.89 7.10 -21.42
C VAL A 69 -9.86 6.19 -20.21
N TYR A 70 -10.63 6.50 -19.17
CA TYR A 70 -10.70 5.69 -17.97
C TYR A 70 -11.15 4.25 -18.29
N THR A 71 -12.31 4.10 -18.95
CA THR A 71 -12.89 2.78 -19.22
C THR A 71 -11.98 1.93 -20.09
N LYS A 72 -11.39 2.50 -21.15
CA LYS A 72 -10.44 1.78 -22.01
C LYS A 72 -9.16 1.41 -21.27
N SER A 73 -8.67 2.30 -20.39
CA SER A 73 -7.46 2.04 -19.60
C SER A 73 -7.64 0.89 -18.62
N ILE A 74 -8.82 0.78 -18.00
CA ILE A 74 -9.18 -0.33 -17.11
C ILE A 74 -9.33 -1.63 -17.91
N GLN A 75 -10.14 -1.62 -18.98
CA GLN A 75 -10.41 -2.81 -19.79
C GLN A 75 -9.14 -3.43 -20.37
N ASN A 76 -8.22 -2.59 -20.84
CA ASN A 76 -6.96 -3.05 -21.44
C ASN A 76 -5.84 -3.22 -20.42
N LYS A 77 -6.10 -3.02 -19.11
CA LYS A 77 -5.11 -3.12 -18.03
C LYS A 77 -3.83 -2.31 -18.34
N VAL A 78 -4.02 -1.09 -18.85
CA VAL A 78 -2.93 -0.23 -19.36
C VAL A 78 -1.92 0.10 -18.25
N PHE A 79 -2.40 0.21 -17.02
CA PHE A 79 -1.62 0.61 -15.86
C PHE A 79 -1.36 -0.54 -14.90
N GLY A 80 -0.10 -0.67 -14.51
CA GLY A 80 0.39 -1.79 -13.72
C GLY A 80 0.70 -1.45 -12.27
N THR A 81 0.96 -0.17 -12.00
CA THR A 81 1.63 0.33 -10.79
C THR A 81 0.76 1.31 -9.99
N PRO A 82 1.10 1.60 -8.72
CA PRO A 82 0.42 2.62 -7.92
C PRO A 82 0.32 3.99 -8.59
N LEU A 83 1.35 4.39 -9.36
CA LEU A 83 1.34 5.64 -10.11
C LEU A 83 0.22 5.66 -11.16
N GLY A 84 0.07 4.60 -11.94
CA GLY A 84 -1.00 4.48 -12.92
C GLY A 84 -2.39 4.37 -12.28
N TRP A 85 -2.53 3.72 -11.13
CA TRP A 85 -3.79 3.67 -10.38
C TRP A 85 -4.17 5.03 -9.78
N SER A 86 -3.18 5.82 -9.36
CA SER A 86 -3.39 7.21 -8.94
C SER A 86 -3.99 8.04 -10.06
N PHE A 87 -3.46 7.90 -11.29
CA PHE A 87 -4.04 8.57 -12.47
C PHE A 87 -5.48 8.13 -12.77
N LEU A 88 -5.78 6.83 -12.70
CA LEU A 88 -7.15 6.32 -12.87
C LEU A 88 -8.10 6.90 -11.80
N SER A 89 -7.66 6.97 -10.55
CA SER A 89 -8.41 7.59 -9.45
C SER A 89 -8.64 9.08 -9.70
N PHE A 90 -7.65 9.79 -10.23
CA PHE A 90 -7.76 11.18 -10.65
C PHE A 90 -8.84 11.34 -11.75
N LEU A 91 -8.82 10.54 -12.81
CA LEU A 91 -9.86 10.60 -13.85
C LEU A 91 -11.26 10.36 -13.28
N ARG A 92 -11.42 9.37 -12.39
CA ARG A 92 -12.70 9.09 -11.71
C ARG A 92 -13.18 10.29 -10.88
N ARG A 93 -12.27 10.98 -10.19
CA ARG A 93 -12.59 12.22 -9.46
C ARG A 93 -13.00 13.35 -10.40
N GLN A 94 -12.34 13.50 -11.54
CA GLN A 94 -12.71 14.52 -12.53
C GLN A 94 -14.12 14.29 -13.09
N VAL A 95 -14.50 13.04 -13.35
CA VAL A 95 -15.89 12.71 -13.74
C VAL A 95 -16.88 13.19 -12.68
N MET A 96 -16.61 12.95 -11.39
CA MET A 96 -17.47 13.37 -10.29
C MET A 96 -17.61 14.89 -10.20
N ILE A 97 -16.49 15.62 -10.33
CA ILE A 97 -16.47 17.10 -10.30
C ILE A 97 -17.31 17.69 -11.44
N GLN A 98 -17.31 17.03 -12.62
CA GLN A 98 -18.10 17.44 -13.77
C GLN A 98 -19.57 16.97 -13.73
N GLY A 99 -20.03 16.40 -12.61
CA GLY A 99 -21.40 15.94 -12.43
C GLY A 99 -21.73 14.62 -13.15
N GLY A 100 -20.72 13.85 -13.52
CA GLY A 100 -20.90 12.54 -14.15
C GLY A 100 -21.19 11.42 -13.15
N ASP A 101 -22.04 10.49 -13.56
CA ASP A 101 -22.29 9.26 -12.79
C ASP A 101 -21.12 8.27 -12.91
N LEU A 102 -20.79 7.66 -11.77
CA LEU A 102 -19.73 6.67 -11.57
C LEU A 102 -20.26 5.23 -11.55
N SER A 103 -21.58 5.03 -11.48
CA SER A 103 -22.23 3.72 -11.41
C SER A 103 -21.97 2.86 -12.65
N ASP A 104 -21.88 3.51 -13.81
CA ASP A 104 -21.59 2.86 -15.09
C ASP A 104 -20.08 2.65 -15.36
N MET A 105 -19.21 3.10 -14.46
CA MET A 105 -17.76 3.03 -14.64
C MET A 105 -17.18 1.82 -13.90
N PRO A 106 -16.26 1.06 -14.54
CA PRO A 106 -15.65 -0.09 -13.89
C PRO A 106 -14.81 0.34 -12.68
N SER A 107 -14.82 -0.46 -11.62
CA SER A 107 -13.97 -0.22 -10.45
C SER A 107 -12.50 -0.52 -10.74
N ILE A 108 -11.59 0.16 -10.05
CA ILE A 108 -10.14 -0.12 -10.12
C ILE A 108 -9.87 -1.40 -9.30
N GLU A 109 -9.46 -2.48 -9.96
CA GLU A 109 -9.12 -3.73 -9.31
C GLU A 109 -7.81 -3.62 -8.53
N LEU A 110 -7.83 -4.00 -7.25
CA LEU A 110 -6.63 -4.08 -6.42
C LEU A 110 -5.92 -5.40 -6.69
N LYS A 111 -4.63 -5.35 -7.01
CA LYS A 111 -3.81 -6.55 -7.27
C LYS A 111 -3.30 -7.23 -5.99
N HIS A 112 -3.28 -6.49 -4.87
CA HIS A 112 -2.73 -6.95 -3.61
C HIS A 112 -3.80 -6.93 -2.52
N ILE A 113 -3.72 -7.90 -1.61
CA ILE A 113 -4.55 -7.97 -0.40
C ILE A 113 -3.84 -7.18 0.70
N TYR A 114 -4.54 -6.23 1.33
CA TYR A 114 -3.96 -5.32 2.33
C TYR A 114 -4.12 -5.81 3.78
N THR A 115 -4.79 -6.93 4.01
CA THR A 115 -5.06 -7.47 5.36
C THR A 115 -3.86 -8.19 5.98
N HIS A 116 -2.76 -8.36 5.23
CA HIS A 116 -1.52 -8.93 5.74
C HIS A 116 -0.48 -7.82 5.93
N THR A 117 -0.54 -7.15 7.09
CA THR A 117 0.54 -6.27 7.55
C THR A 117 1.78 -7.11 7.78
N THR A 118 2.75 -7.00 6.89
CA THR A 118 4.00 -7.76 6.96
C THR A 118 5.15 -6.93 7.51
N SER A 119 4.95 -5.62 7.72
CA SER A 119 5.94 -4.76 8.33
C SER A 119 5.69 -4.63 9.84
N PRO A 120 6.73 -4.74 10.69
CA PRO A 120 6.62 -4.48 12.12
C PRO A 120 6.18 -3.03 12.45
N ASP A 121 6.33 -2.09 11.51
CA ASP A 121 5.93 -0.68 11.66
C ASP A 121 4.51 -0.37 11.16
N ASP A 122 3.78 -1.36 10.61
CA ASP A 122 2.43 -1.13 10.11
C ASP A 122 1.46 -0.86 11.27
N TYR A 123 0.71 0.25 11.18
CA TYR A 123 -0.35 0.56 12.14
C TYR A 123 -1.49 -0.46 12.02
N VAL A 124 -1.69 -1.27 13.06
CA VAL A 124 -2.87 -2.12 13.21
C VAL A 124 -3.91 -1.34 14.03
N PRO A 125 -5.06 -0.95 13.46
CA PRO A 125 -6.13 -0.33 14.23
C PRO A 125 -6.55 -1.25 15.37
N LYS A 126 -6.39 -0.80 16.62
CA LYS A 126 -6.89 -1.54 17.78
C LYS A 126 -8.42 -1.55 17.69
N GLU A 127 -9.02 -2.72 17.55
CA GLU A 127 -10.47 -2.87 17.68
C GLU A 127 -10.87 -2.43 19.09
N ILE A 128 -11.47 -1.25 19.20
CA ILE A 128 -12.13 -0.83 20.44
C ILE A 128 -13.39 -1.68 20.54
N VAL A 129 -13.25 -2.86 21.16
CA VAL A 129 -14.42 -3.61 21.62
C VAL A 129 -15.12 -2.69 22.62
N LYS A 130 -16.26 -2.12 22.23
CA LYS A 130 -17.14 -1.45 23.17
C LYS A 130 -17.53 -2.50 24.20
N GLU A 131 -16.93 -2.45 25.39
CA GLU A 131 -17.35 -3.30 26.49
C GLU A 131 -18.86 -3.13 26.65
N LYS A 132 -19.56 -4.24 26.47
CA LYS A 132 -21.00 -4.35 26.69
C LYS A 132 -21.23 -3.84 28.12
N PRO A 133 -22.11 -2.86 28.37
CA PRO A 133 -22.26 -2.31 29.71
C PRO A 133 -22.63 -3.43 30.67
N GLU A 134 -21.77 -3.66 31.67
CA GLU A 134 -22.01 -4.63 32.72
C GLU A 134 -23.36 -4.33 33.36
N LYS A 135 -24.27 -5.31 33.33
CA LYS A 135 -25.55 -5.20 34.03
C LYS A 135 -25.27 -5.06 35.52
N LYS A 136 -25.48 -3.85 36.06
CA LYS A 136 -25.47 -3.61 37.51
C LYS A 136 -26.47 -4.57 38.17
N LYS A 137 -25.97 -5.48 39.02
CA LYS A 137 -26.83 -6.29 39.89
C LYS A 137 -27.52 -5.34 40.88
N SER A 138 -28.84 -5.31 40.84
CA SER A 138 -29.68 -4.55 41.76
C SER A 138 -29.57 -5.10 43.19
N PRO A 139 -29.56 -4.23 44.22
CA PRO A 139 -29.42 -4.67 45.60
C PRO A 139 -30.76 -5.12 46.21
N ASN A 140 -30.69 -6.28 46.86
CA ASN A 140 -31.26 -6.61 48.17
C ASN A 140 -32.57 -7.42 48.26
N GLN A 141 -32.69 -8.06 49.44
CA GLN A 141 -33.77 -8.83 50.06
C GLN A 141 -33.75 -10.33 49.74
N GLY A 142 -33.46 -11.27 50.64
CA GLY A 142 -33.21 -11.25 52.09
C GLY A 142 -33.34 -12.70 52.58
N GLU A 143 -32.37 -13.21 53.33
CA GLU A 143 -32.53 -14.45 54.10
C GLU A 143 -32.11 -14.20 55.54
N TYR A 144 -33.13 -14.10 56.40
CA TYR A 144 -32.99 -14.00 57.84
C TYR A 144 -32.39 -15.31 58.37
N LYS A 145 -31.20 -15.24 58.97
CA LYS A 145 -30.65 -16.34 59.75
C LYS A 145 -31.48 -16.50 61.03
N VAL A 146 -32.24 -17.59 61.10
CA VAL A 146 -32.92 -18.02 62.33
C VAL A 146 -31.85 -18.59 63.27
N ASN A 147 -31.51 -17.84 64.33
CA ASN A 147 -30.75 -18.37 65.45
C ASN A 147 -31.73 -18.73 66.57
N SER A 148 -31.82 -20.03 66.86
CA SER A 148 -32.57 -20.58 67.98
C SER A 148 -31.84 -20.35 69.30
N ILE A 149 -32.46 -19.62 70.24
CA ILE A 149 -32.23 -19.81 71.68
C ILE A 149 -33.59 -19.76 72.38
N ILE A 150 -33.97 -20.89 72.96
CA ILE A 150 -35.12 -21.08 73.85
C ILE A 150 -34.57 -20.94 75.29
N ASN A 151 -35.26 -20.22 76.20
CA ASN A 151 -35.64 -20.74 77.53
C ASN A 151 -36.32 -19.75 78.49
N TYR A 152 -37.44 -20.26 79.03
CA TYR A 152 -38.14 -20.14 80.33
C TYR A 152 -38.20 -18.85 81.15
N ASN A 153 -39.44 -18.50 81.54
CA ASN A 153 -39.90 -18.60 82.94
C ASN A 153 -41.36 -19.05 82.97
#